data_AF-A0AAP1RCF7-F1
#
_entry.id   AF-A0AAP1RCF7-F1
#
_cell.length_a   1.000
_cell.length_b   1.000
_cell.length_c   1.000
_cell.angle_alpha   90.00
_cell.angle_beta   90.00
_cell.angle_gamma   90.00
#
_symmetry.space_group_name_H-M   'P 1'
#
loop_
_entity.id
_entity.type
_entity.pdbx_description
1 polymer ?
#
loop_
_entity_poly.entity_id
_entity_poly.type
_entity_poly.pdbx_seq_one_letter_code
_entity_poly.pdbx_strand_id
1 'polypeptide(L)'
;FLRALTALRDNTHALTLSGKLDDKAKEAAINEMDYRLLSRLGHEFAPENSALEEQKDKASTLQAVYQQLTELHRYLLAIQNSPVSGKSALKAVQLRLDQNSSDPIFATRQMAKTLPAPLNRWVGKLADQAWHVVMVEAVRYMEV
;
A
#
# COMPACT_ATOMS: atom_id res chain seq x y z
N PHE A 1 2.74 9.64 -3.06
CA PHE A 1 1.77 8.56 -3.31
C PHE A 1 0.34 8.98 -3.06
N LEU A 2 -0.02 9.43 -1.85
CA LEU A 2 -1.37 9.92 -1.54
C LEU A 2 -1.93 10.88 -2.60
N ARG A 3 -1.19 11.94 -2.94
CA ARG A 3 -1.63 12.93 -3.94
C ARG A 3 -1.93 12.34 -5.34
N ALA A 4 -1.19 11.32 -5.76
CA ALA A 4 -1.43 10.66 -7.05
C ALA A 4 -2.70 9.80 -7.01
N LEU A 5 -2.95 9.11 -5.90
CA LEU A 5 -4.18 8.33 -5.70
C LEU A 5 -5.40 9.24 -5.55
N THR A 6 -5.28 10.34 -4.81
CA THR A 6 -6.34 11.34 -4.71
C THR A 6 -6.70 11.90 -6.09
N ALA A 7 -5.69 12.28 -6.88
CA ALA A 7 -5.92 12.74 -8.25
C ALA A 7 -6.54 11.64 -9.13
N LEU A 8 -6.13 10.37 -8.98
CA LEU A 8 -6.73 9.26 -9.71
C LEU A 8 -8.23 9.17 -9.38
N ARG A 9 -8.58 9.06 -8.09
CA ARG A 9 -9.97 8.99 -7.62
C ARG A 9 -10.81 10.16 -8.08
N ASP A 10 -10.28 11.38 -7.99
CA ASP A 10 -11.05 12.56 -8.38
C ASP A 10 -11.40 12.52 -9.89
N ASN A 11 -10.56 11.88 -10.73
CA ASN A 11 -10.80 11.69 -12.16
C ASN A 11 -11.57 10.40 -12.53
N THR A 12 -11.61 9.40 -11.65
CA THR A 12 -12.15 8.06 -11.94
C THR A 12 -13.23 7.62 -10.96
N HIS A 13 -13.77 8.51 -10.13
CA HIS A 13 -14.86 8.15 -9.24
C HIS A 13 -16.11 7.77 -10.04
N ALA A 14 -16.85 6.77 -9.56
CA ALA A 14 -18.10 6.37 -10.18
C ALA A 14 -19.10 7.53 -10.12
N LEU A 15 -19.71 7.85 -11.27
CA LEU A 15 -20.79 8.82 -11.31
C LEU A 15 -21.98 8.30 -10.49
N THR A 16 -22.41 9.08 -9.51
CA THR A 16 -23.66 8.83 -8.80
C THR A 16 -24.77 9.68 -9.39
N LEU A 17 -25.79 9.04 -9.96
CA LEU A 17 -27.02 9.72 -10.38
C LEU A 17 -27.70 10.36 -9.16
N SER A 18 -28.23 11.57 -9.36
CA SER A 18 -28.99 12.25 -8.30
C SER A 18 -30.20 11.41 -7.89
N GLY A 19 -30.35 11.18 -6.58
CA GLY A 19 -31.50 10.47 -6.03
C GLY A 19 -32.85 11.16 -6.26
N LYS A 20 -32.85 12.42 -6.73
CA LYS A 20 -34.05 13.20 -7.06
C LYS A 20 -34.61 12.95 -8.46
N LEU A 21 -33.92 12.17 -9.30
CA LEU A 21 -34.39 11.79 -10.62
C LEU A 21 -35.54 10.77 -10.50
N ASP A 22 -36.57 10.91 -11.32
CA ASP A 22 -37.59 9.89 -11.49
C ASP A 22 -37.02 8.69 -12.27
N ASP A 23 -37.70 7.55 -12.21
CA ASP A 23 -37.17 6.30 -12.76
C ASP A 23 -36.95 6.38 -14.27
N LYS A 24 -37.79 7.13 -14.99
CA LYS A 24 -37.66 7.35 -16.42
C LYS A 24 -36.47 8.24 -16.78
N ALA A 25 -36.18 9.31 -16.02
CA ALA A 25 -34.98 10.11 -16.25
C ALA A 25 -33.70 9.39 -15.83
N LYS A 26 -33.75 8.52 -14.81
CA LYS A 26 -32.61 7.64 -14.48
C LYS A 26 -32.31 6.69 -15.62
N GLU A 27 -33.33 6.04 -16.19
CA GLU A 27 -33.16 5.13 -17.32
C GLU A 27 -32.60 5.85 -18.55
N ALA A 28 -33.09 7.05 -18.85
CA ALA A 28 -32.56 7.87 -19.93
C ALA A 28 -31.08 8.24 -19.71
N ALA A 29 -30.72 8.67 -18.50
CA ALA A 29 -29.35 9.00 -18.13
C ALA A 29 -28.41 7.79 -18.18
N ILE A 30 -28.86 6.61 -17.74
CA ILE A 30 -28.07 5.36 -17.83
C ILE A 30 -27.83 4.94 -19.29
N ASN A 31 -28.77 5.27 -20.18
CA ASN A 31 -28.66 4.96 -21.60
C ASN A 31 -27.79 5.95 -22.37
N GLU A 32 -27.45 7.09 -21.78
CA GLU A 32 -26.56 8.08 -22.38
C GLU A 32 -25.14 7.52 -22.54
N MET A 33 -24.53 7.79 -23.71
CA MET A 33 -23.23 7.24 -24.05
C MET A 33 -22.15 7.65 -23.05
N ASP A 34 -22.16 8.92 -22.64
CA ASP A 34 -21.18 9.49 -21.70
C ASP A 34 -21.30 8.86 -20.32
N TYR A 35 -22.53 8.63 -19.84
CA TYR A 35 -22.77 7.97 -18.56
C TYR A 35 -22.22 6.53 -18.56
N ARG A 36 -22.46 5.76 -19.63
CA ARG A 36 -21.95 4.39 -19.75
C ARG A 36 -20.43 4.35 -19.80
N LEU A 37 -19.80 5.28 -20.51
CA LEU A 37 -18.35 5.41 -20.61
C LEU A 37 -17.73 5.73 -19.25
N LEU A 38 -18.26 6.75 -18.56
CA LEU A 38 -17.78 7.17 -17.24
C LEU A 38 -18.05 6.11 -16.16
N SER A 39 -19.18 5.41 -16.23
CA SER A 39 -19.49 4.29 -15.33
C SER A 39 -18.54 3.11 -15.55
N ARG A 40 -18.19 2.78 -16.81
CA ARG A 40 -17.20 1.74 -17.11
C ARG A 40 -15.83 2.15 -16.58
N LEU A 41 -15.42 3.39 -16.81
CA LEU A 41 -14.16 3.93 -16.29
C LEU A 41 -14.10 3.84 -14.76
N GLY A 42 -15.16 4.26 -14.06
CA GLY A 42 -15.21 4.17 -12.61
C GLY A 42 -15.16 2.73 -12.07
N HIS A 43 -15.67 1.77 -12.84
CA HIS A 43 -15.57 0.35 -12.49
C HIS A 43 -14.15 -0.21 -12.65
N GLU A 44 -13.45 0.19 -13.72
CA GLU A 44 -12.06 -0.23 -13.96
C GLU A 44 -11.09 0.25 -12.86
N PHE A 45 -11.38 1.39 -12.25
CA PHE A 45 -10.60 1.98 -11.14
C PHE A 45 -11.20 1.74 -9.75
N ALA A 46 -12.24 0.89 -9.65
CA ALA A 46 -12.87 0.59 -8.38
C ALA A 46 -11.88 0.08 -7.32
N PRO A 47 -10.94 -0.84 -7.61
CA PRO A 47 -9.97 -1.31 -6.62
C PRO A 47 -9.08 -0.19 -6.05
N GLU A 48 -8.66 0.75 -6.88
CA GLU A 48 -7.82 1.89 -6.51
C GLU A 48 -8.61 2.93 -5.71
N ASN A 49 -9.84 3.19 -6.13
CA ASN A 49 -10.76 4.09 -5.43
C ASN A 49 -11.08 3.56 -4.03
N SER A 50 -11.38 2.26 -3.92
CA SER A 50 -11.66 1.60 -2.64
C SER A 50 -10.48 1.61 -1.66
N ALA A 51 -9.24 1.73 -2.14
CA ALA A 51 -8.08 1.85 -1.27
C ALA A 51 -8.05 3.17 -0.47
N LEU A 52 -8.75 4.20 -0.96
CA LEU A 52 -8.90 5.51 -0.34
C LEU A 52 -10.17 5.65 0.51
N GLU A 53 -11.12 4.73 0.33
CA GLU A 53 -12.37 4.76 1.09
C GLU A 53 -12.14 4.26 2.52
N GLU A 54 -12.68 5.00 3.49
CA GLU A 54 -12.77 4.56 4.86
C GLU A 54 -13.94 3.58 4.97
N GLN A 55 -13.67 2.35 5.40
CA GLN A 55 -14.73 1.42 5.74
C GLN A 55 -15.25 1.78 7.13
N LYS A 56 -16.57 1.67 7.33
CA LYS A 56 -17.29 2.09 8.57
C LYS A 56 -16.61 1.72 9.90
N ASP A 57 -15.82 0.64 9.94
CA ASP A 57 -15.16 0.13 11.13
C ASP A 57 -13.63 -0.06 10.98
N LYS A 58 -13.01 0.35 9.87
CA LYS A 58 -11.57 0.16 9.62
C LYS A 58 -10.95 1.38 8.96
N ALA A 59 -9.76 1.73 9.44
CA ALA A 59 -8.87 2.67 8.78
C ALA A 59 -8.76 2.33 7.28
N SER A 60 -8.70 3.35 6.43
CA SER A 60 -8.55 3.14 4.99
C SER A 60 -7.34 2.24 4.70
N THR A 61 -7.40 1.50 3.60
CA THR A 61 -6.27 0.64 3.19
C THR A 61 -4.98 1.45 3.12
N LEU A 62 -5.06 2.71 2.67
CA LEU A 62 -3.92 3.61 2.64
C LEU A 62 -3.40 3.97 4.04
N GLN A 63 -4.27 4.21 5.01
CA GLN A 63 -3.84 4.47 6.40
C GLN A 63 -3.14 3.26 7.00
N ALA A 64 -3.62 2.04 6.74
CA ALA A 64 -2.95 0.81 7.15
C ALA A 64 -1.54 0.69 6.52
N VAL A 65 -1.40 1.03 5.24
CA VAL A 65 -0.09 1.10 4.56
C VAL A 65 0.83 2.12 5.21
N TYR A 66 0.35 3.31 5.56
CA TYR A 66 1.15 4.33 6.25
C TYR A 66 1.66 3.85 7.61
N GLN A 67 0.82 3.19 8.40
CA GLN A 67 1.22 2.62 9.69
C GLN A 67 2.30 1.55 9.50
N GLN A 68 2.10 0.64 8.55
CA GLN A 68 3.07 -0.41 8.24
C GLN A 68 4.42 0.15 7.78
N LEU A 69 4.43 1.19 6.95
CA LEU A 69 5.66 1.86 6.51
C LEU A 69 6.35 2.62 7.66
N THR A 70 5.58 3.16 8.60
CA THR A 70 6.13 3.80 9.81
C THR A 70 6.82 2.77 10.69
N GLU A 71 6.21 1.60 10.86
CA GLU A 71 6.80 0.48 11.58
C GLU A 71 8.09 -0.04 10.93
N LEU A 72 8.07 -0.18 9.60
CA LEU A 72 9.27 -0.52 8.83
C LEU A 72 10.37 0.52 9.02
N HIS A 73 10.04 1.81 8.93
CA HIS A 73 11.01 2.89 9.13
C HIS A 73 11.63 2.85 10.53
N ARG A 74 10.80 2.71 11.57
CA ARG A 74 11.26 2.61 12.96
C ARG A 74 12.18 1.42 13.17
N TYR A 75 11.86 0.28 12.58
CA TYR A 75 12.67 -0.92 12.64
C TYR A 75 14.06 -0.72 12.02
N LEU A 76 14.12 -0.16 10.81
CA LEU A 76 15.39 0.14 10.14
C LEU A 76 16.20 1.19 10.92
N LEU A 77 15.52 2.21 11.45
CA LEU A 77 16.16 3.25 12.25
C LEU A 77 16.76 2.67 13.55
N ALA A 78 16.12 1.69 14.18
CA ALA A 78 16.66 1.02 15.36
C ALA A 78 17.93 0.20 15.05
N ILE A 79 18.03 -0.40 13.85
CA ILE A 79 19.25 -1.07 13.39
C ILE A 79 20.35 -0.05 13.15
N GLN A 80 20.04 1.05 12.45
CA GLN A 80 21.01 2.10 12.12
C GLN A 80 21.55 2.84 13.35
N ASN A 81 20.69 3.14 14.33
CA ASN A 81 21.08 3.87 15.55
C ASN A 81 21.75 2.99 16.61
N SER A 82 21.97 1.71 16.32
CA SER A 82 22.64 0.83 17.27
C SER A 82 24.13 1.18 17.36
N PRO A 83 24.80 0.93 18.52
CA PRO A 83 26.22 1.21 18.68
C PRO A 83 27.11 0.52 17.64
N VAL A 84 26.67 -0.63 17.12
CA VAL A 84 27.31 -1.38 16.05
C VAL A 84 26.22 -1.86 15.09
N SER A 85 25.87 -1.01 14.13
CA SER A 85 24.79 -1.23 13.15
C SER A 85 24.88 -2.60 12.48
N GLY A 86 26.09 -2.98 12.07
CA GLY A 86 26.42 -4.28 11.47
C GLY A 86 26.04 -5.49 12.33
N LYS A 87 26.33 -5.45 13.64
CA LYS A 87 25.97 -6.52 14.59
C LYS A 87 24.45 -6.60 14.78
N SER A 88 23.78 -5.44 14.83
CA SER A 88 22.31 -5.40 14.90
C SER A 88 21.65 -5.91 13.63
N ALA A 89 22.20 -5.58 12.46
CA ALA A 89 21.75 -6.07 11.16
C ALA A 89 21.92 -7.59 11.07
N LEU A 90 23.07 -8.12 11.47
CA LEU A 90 23.30 -9.57 11.52
C LEU A 90 22.30 -10.28 12.44
N LYS A 91 22.06 -9.73 13.63
CA LYS A 91 21.04 -10.26 14.55
C LYS A 91 19.64 -10.22 13.95
N ALA A 92 19.28 -9.16 13.22
CA ALA A 92 18.01 -9.06 12.52
C ALA A 92 17.87 -10.16 11.45
N VAL A 93 18.92 -10.43 10.68
CA VAL A 93 18.96 -11.53 9.70
C VAL A 93 18.80 -12.89 10.38
N GLN A 94 19.53 -13.14 11.47
CA GLN A 94 19.43 -14.38 12.25
C GLN A 94 18.01 -14.61 12.79
N LEU A 95 17.45 -13.61 13.47
CA LEU A 95 16.09 -13.67 14.00
C LEU A 95 15.05 -13.94 12.91
N ARG A 96 15.23 -13.39 11.71
CA ARG A 96 14.33 -13.65 10.58
C ARG A 96 14.36 -15.11 10.14
N LEU A 97 15.54 -15.72 10.09
CA LEU A 97 15.72 -17.13 9.75
C LEU A 97 15.14 -18.04 10.84
N ASP A 98 15.36 -17.69 12.11
CA ASP A 98 14.93 -18.50 13.26
C ASP A 98 13.41 -18.41 13.54
N GLN A 99 12.80 -17.24 13.35
CA GLN A 99 11.41 -16.95 13.74
C GLN A 99 10.43 -16.94 12.56
N ASN A 100 10.73 -17.67 11.48
CA ASN A 100 9.88 -17.77 10.30
C ASN A 100 9.42 -16.39 9.76
N SER A 101 10.31 -15.40 9.79
CA SER A 101 10.08 -14.04 9.29
C SER A 101 8.94 -13.24 9.96
N SER A 102 8.90 -13.11 11.29
CA SER A 102 7.95 -12.21 11.98
C SER A 102 8.37 -10.71 11.98
N ASP A 103 9.32 -10.30 11.15
CA ASP A 103 9.87 -8.94 11.17
C ASP A 103 9.01 -7.91 10.38
N PRO A 104 9.18 -6.60 10.65
CA PRO A 104 8.45 -5.55 9.94
C PRO A 104 8.70 -5.50 8.42
N ILE A 105 9.83 -6.02 7.93
CA ILE A 105 10.10 -6.11 6.48
C ILE A 105 9.20 -7.19 5.87
N PHE A 106 9.09 -8.35 6.50
CA PHE A 106 8.18 -9.42 6.06
C PHE A 106 6.72 -8.99 6.13
N ALA A 107 6.28 -8.36 7.24
CA ALA A 107 4.93 -7.84 7.37
C ALA A 107 4.59 -6.85 6.25
N THR A 108 5.52 -5.95 5.91
CA THR A 108 5.35 -5.01 4.79
C THR A 108 5.22 -5.74 3.45
N ARG A 109 6.06 -6.75 3.20
CA ARG A 109 5.96 -7.57 1.98
C ARG A 109 4.65 -8.35 1.91
N GLN A 110 4.16 -8.88 3.03
CA GLN A 110 2.91 -9.62 3.06
C GLN A 110 1.72 -8.68 2.83
N MET A 111 1.72 -7.50 3.43
CA MET A 111 0.72 -6.47 3.16
C MET A 111 0.71 -6.06 1.69
N ALA A 112 1.89 -5.91 1.06
CA ALA A 112 1.97 -5.56 -0.36
C ALA A 112 1.18 -6.52 -1.28
N LYS A 113 1.10 -7.81 -0.94
CA LYS A 113 0.37 -8.81 -1.75
C LYS A 113 -1.15 -8.60 -1.75
N THR A 114 -1.69 -7.95 -0.73
CA THR A 114 -3.13 -7.72 -0.59
C THR A 114 -3.56 -6.37 -1.16
N LEU A 115 -2.61 -5.55 -1.62
CA LEU A 115 -2.90 -4.22 -2.17
C LEU A 115 -3.23 -4.28 -3.67
N PRO A 116 -4.08 -3.38 -4.16
CA PRO A 116 -4.27 -3.20 -5.60
C PRO A 116 -3.00 -2.64 -6.26
N ALA A 117 -2.89 -2.80 -7.58
CA ALA A 117 -1.88 -2.09 -8.34
C ALA A 117 -2.19 -0.58 -8.37
N PRO A 118 -1.19 0.32 -8.42
CA PRO A 118 0.26 0.08 -8.36
C PRO A 118 0.82 -0.04 -6.93
N LEU A 119 -0.02 0.11 -5.89
CA LEU A 119 0.42 0.12 -4.49
C LEU A 119 1.17 -1.15 -4.10
N ASN A 120 0.71 -2.31 -4.55
CA ASN A 120 1.40 -3.58 -4.32
C ASN A 120 2.87 -3.57 -4.78
N ARG A 121 3.14 -3.05 -5.98
CA ARG A 121 4.48 -2.99 -6.55
C ARG A 121 5.37 -2.02 -5.79
N TRP A 122 4.83 -0.89 -5.36
CA TRP A 122 5.60 0.11 -4.61
C TRP A 122 5.93 -0.37 -3.21
N VAL A 123 4.94 -0.84 -2.45
CA VAL A 123 5.15 -1.34 -1.08
C VAL A 123 6.02 -2.60 -1.10
N GLY A 124 5.83 -3.48 -2.09
CA GLY A 124 6.68 -4.66 -2.30
C GLY A 124 8.14 -4.28 -2.54
N LYS A 125 8.40 -3.34 -3.46
CA LYS A 125 9.76 -2.85 -3.73
C LYS A 125 10.42 -2.24 -2.50
N LEU A 126 9.67 -1.48 -1.69
CA LEU A 126 10.20 -0.91 -0.45
C LEU A 126 10.64 -2.01 0.54
N ALA A 127 9.85 -3.07 0.69
CA ALA A 127 10.22 -4.20 1.53
C ALA A 127 11.46 -4.93 0.99
N ASP A 128 11.57 -5.10 -0.34
CA ASP A 128 12.72 -5.74 -0.98
C ASP A 128 14.01 -4.92 -0.79
N GLN A 129 13.93 -3.61 -0.97
CA GLN A 129 15.06 -2.69 -0.76
C GLN A 129 15.48 -2.65 0.71
N ALA A 130 14.52 -2.59 1.64
CA ALA A 130 14.80 -2.65 3.06
C ALA A 130 15.56 -3.93 3.45
N TRP A 131 15.12 -5.08 2.92
CA TRP A 131 15.80 -6.34 3.14
C TRP A 131 17.24 -6.32 2.61
N HIS A 132 17.43 -5.82 1.39
CA HIS A 132 18.74 -5.75 0.77
C HIS A 132 19.72 -4.92 1.60
N VAL A 133 19.30 -3.74 2.07
CA VAL A 133 20.15 -2.88 2.90
C VAL A 133 20.56 -3.56 4.21
N VAL A 134 19.62 -4.20 4.90
CA VAL A 134 19.92 -4.93 6.15
C VAL A 134 20.90 -6.09 5.90
N MET A 135 20.75 -6.82 4.79
CA MET A 135 21.67 -7.90 4.42
C MET A 135 23.08 -7.38 4.11
N VAL A 136 23.21 -6.31 3.34
CA VAL A 136 24.51 -5.71 3.02
C VAL A 136 25.23 -5.24 4.28
N GLU A 137 24.51 -4.60 5.21
CA GLU A 137 25.07 -4.14 6.48
C GLU A 137 25.52 -5.30 7.38
N ALA A 138 24.76 -6.41 7.39
CA ALA A 138 25.13 -7.62 8.11
C ALA A 138 26.38 -8.30 7.52
N VAL A 139 26.48 -8.40 6.18
CA VAL A 139 27.65 -8.97 5.49
C VAL A 139 28.89 -8.14 5.74
N ARG A 140 28.78 -6.82 5.62
CA ARG A 140 29.89 -5.89 5.87
C ARG A 140 30.49 -6.05 7.25
N TYR A 141 29.69 -6.41 8.26
CA TYR A 141 30.19 -6.68 9.61
C TYR A 141 30.95 -8.01 9.73
N MET A 142 30.63 -9.01 8.92
CA MET A 142 31.35 -10.30 8.93
C MET A 142 32.68 -10.24 8.18
N GLU A 143 32.87 -9.25 7.31
CA GLU A 143 34.10 -9.03 6.55
C GLU A 143 35.16 -8.23 7.33
N VAL A 144 34.80 -7.69 8.50
CA VAL A 144 35.67 -6.92 9.41
C VAL A 144 36.16 -7.79 10.55
#